data_AF-A0A1V6RFU8-F1
#
_entry.id   AF-A0A1V6RFU8-F1
#
_cell.length_a   1.000
_cell.length_b   1.000
_cell.length_c   1.000
_cell.angle_alpha   90.00
_cell.angle_beta   90.00
_cell.angle_gamma   90.00
#
_symmetry.space_group_name_H-M   'P 1'
#
loop_
_entity.id
_entity.type
_entity.pdbx_description
1 polymer ?
#
loop_
_entity_poly.entity_id
_entity_poly.type
_entity_poly.pdbx_seq_one_letter_code
_entity_poly.pdbx_strand_id
1 'polypeptide(L)'
;MTQEDRQGSTLLKHVRGLFVDGGLSGEDDTWGEGNVVALAHNLGKVSGKLSVNFVVGALSFFLDDYNSALTESLKLDQELVTLSAVAAGSKYADILALPTRQAYRGIDLFIPKGSLDTDEVLAFIKEISSNGNINTIDVIMPIFPIYYVMDLDYIRLLLEPAMK
;
A
#
# COMPACT_ATOMS: atom_id res chain seq x y z
N MET A 1 -18.46 -10.45 -34.27
CA MET A 1 -18.22 -9.44 -33.22
C MET A 1 -19.57 -8.87 -32.83
N THR A 2 -20.10 -9.33 -31.70
CA THR A 2 -21.46 -9.01 -31.24
C THR A 2 -21.51 -7.56 -30.76
N GLN A 3 -22.72 -7.04 -30.56
CA GLN A 3 -22.95 -5.66 -30.12
C GLN A 3 -22.38 -5.40 -28.70
N GLU A 4 -22.27 -6.45 -27.88
CA GLU A 4 -21.68 -6.45 -26.54
C GLU A 4 -20.15 -6.27 -26.56
N ASP A 5 -19.44 -6.89 -27.53
CA ASP A 5 -17.99 -6.75 -27.68
C ASP A 5 -17.57 -5.29 -27.95
N ARG A 6 -18.42 -4.50 -28.62
CA ARG A 6 -18.15 -3.08 -28.90
C ARG A 6 -18.40 -2.19 -27.69
N GLN A 7 -19.34 -2.56 -26.82
CA GLN A 7 -19.63 -1.83 -25.59
C GLN A 7 -18.52 -2.02 -24.56
N GLY A 8 -18.03 -3.26 -24.36
CA GLY A 8 -16.92 -3.56 -23.46
C GLY A 8 -15.63 -2.83 -23.82
N SER A 9 -15.28 -2.75 -25.11
CA SER A 9 -14.09 -2.01 -25.56
C SER A 9 -14.20 -0.49 -25.37
N THR A 10 -15.41 0.06 -25.40
CA THR A 10 -15.64 1.51 -25.26
C THR A 10 -15.62 1.92 -23.79
N LEU A 11 -16.20 1.09 -22.92
CA LEU A 11 -16.16 1.24 -21.47
C LEU A 11 -14.72 1.19 -20.93
N LEU A 12 -13.91 0.23 -21.40
CA LEU A 12 -12.50 0.12 -21.01
C LEU A 12 -11.67 1.34 -21.43
N LYS A 13 -11.95 1.94 -22.59
CA LYS A 13 -11.27 3.17 -23.04
C LYS A 13 -11.68 4.38 -22.20
N HIS A 14 -12.94 4.44 -21.78
CA HIS A 14 -13.45 5.51 -20.93
C HIS A 14 -12.84 5.47 -19.53
N VAL A 15 -12.82 4.30 -18.87
CA VAL A 15 -12.21 4.11 -17.54
C VAL A 15 -10.72 4.44 -17.54
N ARG A 16 -9.98 4.05 -18.59
CA ARG A 16 -8.57 4.40 -18.76
C ARG A 16 -8.36 5.92 -18.93
N GLY A 17 -9.27 6.61 -19.62
CA GLY A 17 -9.23 8.07 -19.75
C GLY A 17 -9.43 8.78 -18.41
N LEU A 18 -10.39 8.34 -17.60
CA LEU A 18 -10.65 8.89 -16.27
C LEU A 18 -9.48 8.67 -15.30
N PHE A 19 -8.75 7.56 -15.42
CA PHE A 19 -7.53 7.30 -14.65
C PHE A 19 -6.39 8.25 -15.02
N VAL A 20 -6.20 8.56 -16.31
CA VAL A 20 -5.16 9.48 -16.79
C VAL A 20 -5.45 10.93 -16.38
N ASP A 21 -6.71 11.32 -16.33
CA ASP A 21 -7.14 12.68 -15.99
C ASP A 21 -7.40 12.88 -14.48
N GLY A 22 -7.18 11.86 -13.65
CA GLY A 22 -7.37 11.92 -12.19
C GLY A 22 -8.83 12.05 -11.74
N GLY A 23 -9.79 11.71 -12.61
CA GLY A 23 -11.23 11.95 -12.45
C GLY A 23 -12.06 10.74 -12.02
N LEU A 24 -11.46 9.74 -11.39
CA LEU A 24 -12.22 8.63 -10.79
C LEU A 24 -12.95 9.14 -9.53
N SER A 25 -14.20 9.58 -9.70
CA SER A 25 -15.10 9.93 -8.60
C SER A 25 -16.32 9.01 -8.64
N GLY A 26 -16.42 8.10 -7.67
CA GLY A 26 -17.55 7.20 -7.47
C GLY A 26 -17.13 5.90 -6.79
N GLU A 27 -17.82 5.53 -5.71
CA GLU A 27 -17.75 4.20 -5.10
C GLU A 27 -18.77 3.32 -5.83
N ASP A 28 -18.31 2.33 -6.59
CA ASP A 28 -19.18 1.25 -7.10
C ASP A 28 -18.94 0.03 -6.21
N ASP A 29 -19.97 -0.32 -5.45
CA ASP A 29 -20.00 -1.29 -4.35
C ASP A 29 -20.32 -2.72 -4.81
N THR A 30 -20.34 -2.97 -6.12
CA THR A 30 -20.55 -4.31 -6.69
C THR A 30 -19.28 -4.92 -7.31
N TRP A 31 -18.77 -5.98 -6.69
CA TRP A 31 -17.56 -6.70 -7.09
C TRP A 31 -17.80 -7.65 -8.29
N GLY A 32 -16.86 -7.69 -9.25
CA GLY A 32 -16.85 -8.61 -10.38
C GLY A 32 -15.44 -8.91 -10.90
N GLU A 33 -15.28 -10.07 -11.57
CA GLU A 33 -14.02 -10.53 -12.15
C GLU A 33 -13.55 -9.54 -13.25
N GLY A 34 -12.46 -8.82 -12.99
CA GLY A 34 -11.95 -7.72 -13.85
C GLY A 34 -11.96 -6.31 -13.22
N ASN A 35 -12.39 -6.16 -11.96
CA ASN A 35 -12.32 -4.88 -11.25
C ASN A 35 -10.88 -4.53 -10.79
N VAL A 36 -10.53 -3.24 -10.85
CA VAL A 36 -9.19 -2.70 -10.54
C VAL A 36 -8.87 -2.89 -9.05
N VAL A 37 -7.84 -3.68 -8.75
CA VAL A 37 -7.17 -3.68 -7.44
C VAL A 37 -6.26 -2.46 -7.41
N ALA A 38 -6.51 -1.54 -6.48
CA ALA A 38 -5.82 -0.26 -6.43
C ALA A 38 -4.29 -0.44 -6.29
N LEU A 39 -3.55 0.20 -7.19
CA LEU A 39 -2.16 0.61 -7.01
C LEU A 39 -2.14 2.12 -7.16
N ALA A 40 -2.01 2.83 -6.05
CA ALA A 40 -1.82 4.28 -6.07
C ALA A 40 -0.42 4.64 -5.56
N HIS A 41 0.61 4.13 -6.24
CA HIS A 41 1.87 4.86 -6.27
C HIS A 41 1.71 5.93 -7.34
N ASN A 42 1.56 7.20 -6.92
CA ASN A 42 1.64 8.31 -7.85
C ASN A 42 3.08 8.39 -8.39
N LEU A 43 3.31 7.81 -9.57
CA LEU A 43 4.62 7.79 -10.23
C LEU A 43 5.01 9.17 -10.81
N GLY A 44 4.17 10.20 -10.59
CA GLY A 44 4.36 11.54 -11.11
C GLY A 44 4.21 11.63 -12.63
N LYS A 45 4.60 12.78 -13.19
CA LYS A 45 4.56 13.01 -14.64
C LYS A 45 5.70 12.26 -15.33
N VAL A 46 5.34 11.28 -16.16
CA VAL A 46 6.27 10.49 -16.98
C VAL A 46 6.60 11.28 -18.26
N SER A 47 7.72 12.01 -18.29
CA SER A 47 8.11 12.85 -19.45
C SER A 47 9.23 12.28 -20.33
N GLY A 48 9.74 11.07 -20.03
CA GLY A 48 10.87 10.49 -20.76
C GLY A 48 10.89 8.95 -20.77
N LYS A 49 11.65 8.37 -21.71
CA LYS A 49 11.74 6.91 -21.94
C LYS A 49 12.12 6.11 -20.69
N LEU A 50 13.04 6.63 -19.87
CA LEU A 50 13.46 5.98 -18.62
C LEU A 50 12.31 5.87 -17.61
N SER A 51 11.45 6.88 -17.53
CA SER A 51 10.30 6.88 -16.62
C SER A 51 9.21 5.89 -17.10
N VAL A 52 9.03 5.73 -18.41
CA VAL A 52 8.14 4.68 -18.98
C VAL A 52 8.67 3.29 -18.65
N ASN A 53 9.98 3.04 -18.82
CA ASN A 53 10.59 1.75 -18.50
C ASN A 53 10.46 1.42 -17.02
N PHE A 54 10.60 2.41 -16.14
CA PHE A 54 10.39 2.23 -14.70
C PHE A 54 8.95 1.81 -14.38
N VAL A 55 7.94 2.51 -14.92
CA VAL A 55 6.52 2.18 -14.69
C VAL A 55 6.19 0.76 -15.18
N VAL A 56 6.64 0.42 -16.39
CA VAL A 56 6.42 -0.91 -16.98
C VAL A 56 7.14 -1.98 -16.16
N GLY A 57 8.38 -1.74 -15.74
CA GLY A 57 9.15 -2.66 -14.92
C GLY A 57 8.50 -2.92 -13.55
N ALA A 58 8.03 -1.87 -12.87
CA ALA A 58 7.34 -2.00 -11.60
C ALA A 58 6.03 -2.79 -11.75
N LEU A 59 5.23 -2.49 -12.78
CA LEU A 59 3.99 -3.23 -13.04
C LEU A 59 4.26 -4.71 -13.33
N SER A 60 5.24 -5.01 -14.18
CA SER A 60 5.65 -6.39 -14.46
C SER A 60 6.07 -7.12 -13.18
N PHE A 61 6.90 -6.50 -12.34
CA PHE A 61 7.31 -7.08 -11.06
C PHE A 61 6.11 -7.43 -10.17
N PHE A 62 5.17 -6.50 -9.96
CA PHE A 62 3.99 -6.75 -9.12
C PHE A 62 3.09 -7.87 -9.65
N LEU A 63 2.91 -7.95 -10.98
CA LEU A 63 2.08 -8.98 -11.59
C LEU A 63 2.76 -10.35 -11.53
N ASP A 64 4.07 -10.41 -11.76
CA ASP A 64 4.84 -11.64 -11.70
C ASP A 64 4.92 -12.19 -10.26
N ASP A 65 5.01 -11.32 -9.25
CA ASP A 65 5.11 -11.69 -7.84
C ASP A 65 3.75 -11.90 -7.15
N TYR A 66 2.63 -11.58 -7.81
CA TYR A 66 1.29 -11.60 -7.21
C TYR A 66 0.97 -12.89 -6.44
N ASN A 67 1.28 -14.06 -7.01
CA ASN A 67 0.99 -15.35 -6.36
C ASN A 67 1.82 -15.56 -5.08
N SER A 68 3.08 -15.11 -5.09
CA SER A 68 3.96 -15.16 -3.91
C SER A 68 3.43 -14.23 -2.82
N ALA A 69 3.14 -12.98 -3.17
CA ALA A 69 2.59 -11.97 -2.26
C ALA A 69 1.23 -12.38 -1.67
N LEU A 70 0.36 -13.00 -2.47
CA LEU A 70 -0.90 -13.56 -2.00
C LEU A 70 -0.66 -14.70 -1.00
N THR A 71 0.27 -15.61 -1.29
CA THR A 71 0.60 -16.73 -0.41
C THR A 71 1.15 -16.24 0.93
N GLU A 72 2.06 -15.25 0.90
CA GLU A 72 2.63 -14.64 2.10
C GLU A 72 1.58 -13.90 2.92
N SER A 73 0.71 -13.10 2.28
CA SER A 73 -0.34 -12.36 2.99
C SER A 73 -1.37 -13.27 3.65
N LEU A 74 -1.79 -14.36 2.98
CA LEU A 74 -2.67 -15.36 3.57
C LEU A 74 -2.03 -16.06 4.77
N LYS A 75 -0.74 -16.37 4.68
CA LYS A 75 0.01 -16.99 5.79
C LYS A 75 0.08 -16.04 6.99
N LEU A 76 0.44 -14.77 6.77
CA LEU A 76 0.51 -13.76 7.83
C LEU A 76 -0.86 -13.54 8.49
N ASP A 77 -1.92 -13.39 7.70
CA ASP A 77 -3.28 -13.22 8.22
C ASP A 77 -3.72 -14.44 9.05
N GLN A 78 -3.41 -15.65 8.59
CA GLN A 78 -3.72 -16.88 9.32
C GLN A 78 -2.96 -16.96 10.65
N GLU A 79 -1.67 -16.64 10.67
CA GLU A 79 -0.85 -16.63 11.88
C GLU A 79 -1.36 -15.59 12.88
N LEU A 80 -1.64 -14.36 12.42
CA LEU A 80 -2.19 -13.28 13.24
C LEU A 80 -3.50 -13.70 13.90
N VAL A 81 -4.47 -14.22 13.11
CA VAL A 81 -5.78 -14.64 13.62
C VAL A 81 -5.64 -15.82 14.58
N THR A 82 -4.78 -16.79 14.28
CA THR A 82 -4.59 -17.97 15.14
C THR A 82 -4.00 -17.57 16.49
N LEU A 83 -2.92 -16.80 16.50
CA LEU A 83 -2.23 -16.38 17.73
C LEU A 83 -3.11 -15.47 18.60
N SER A 84 -3.80 -14.52 17.98
CA SER A 84 -4.69 -13.60 18.69
C SER A 84 -5.93 -14.30 19.26
N ALA A 85 -6.51 -15.26 18.51
CA ALA A 85 -7.63 -16.05 19.01
C ALA A 85 -7.21 -16.93 20.20
N VAL A 86 -6.00 -17.50 20.19
CA VAL A 86 -5.45 -18.24 21.34
C VAL A 86 -5.23 -17.31 22.54
N ALA A 87 -4.74 -16.09 22.30
CA ALA A 87 -4.45 -15.13 23.36
C ALA A 87 -5.71 -14.61 24.07
N ALA A 88 -6.76 -14.25 23.33
CA ALA A 88 -7.95 -13.62 23.93
C ALA A 88 -9.27 -13.81 23.14
N GLY A 89 -9.35 -14.84 22.28
CA GLY A 89 -10.56 -15.22 21.56
C GLY A 89 -10.79 -14.45 20.24
N SER A 90 -11.83 -14.86 19.52
CA SER A 90 -12.09 -14.37 18.16
C SER A 90 -12.33 -12.86 18.06
N LYS A 91 -13.01 -12.26 19.04
CA LYS A 91 -13.22 -10.81 19.07
C LYS A 91 -11.91 -10.04 19.16
N TYR A 92 -10.91 -10.57 19.86
CA TYR A 92 -9.60 -9.95 19.94
C TYR A 92 -8.83 -10.11 18.62
N ALA A 93 -8.99 -11.25 17.93
CA ALA A 93 -8.46 -11.44 16.59
C ALA A 93 -9.01 -10.41 15.59
N ASP A 94 -10.33 -10.19 15.61
CA ASP A 94 -10.97 -9.17 14.78
C ASP A 94 -10.45 -7.76 15.10
N ILE A 95 -10.25 -7.46 16.39
CA ILE A 95 -9.68 -6.19 16.84
C ILE A 95 -8.26 -6.01 16.35
N LEU A 96 -7.41 -7.04 16.32
CA LEU A 96 -6.02 -6.90 15.87
C LEU A 96 -5.88 -6.87 14.34
N ALA A 97 -6.81 -7.47 13.60
CA ALA A 97 -6.77 -7.51 12.14
C ALA A 97 -6.76 -6.11 11.49
N LEU A 98 -7.55 -5.15 12.02
CA LEU A 98 -7.66 -3.80 11.43
C LEU A 98 -6.47 -2.87 11.77
N PRO A 99 -6.05 -2.72 13.04
CA PRO A 99 -4.92 -1.88 13.43
C PRO A 99 -3.61 -2.35 12.82
N THR A 100 -3.40 -3.68 12.68
CA THR A 100 -2.23 -4.20 11.99
C THR A 100 -2.15 -3.67 10.57
N ARG A 101 -3.25 -3.69 9.79
CA ARG A 101 -3.27 -3.12 8.44
C ARG A 101 -3.08 -1.60 8.44
N GLN A 102 -3.67 -0.90 9.41
CA GLN A 102 -3.56 0.55 9.51
C GLN A 102 -2.14 1.02 9.85
N ALA A 103 -1.39 0.24 10.64
CA ALA A 103 -0.01 0.55 10.99
C ALA A 103 0.84 0.75 9.74
N TYR A 104 0.77 -0.19 8.79
CA TYR A 104 1.55 -0.13 7.55
C TYR A 104 0.95 0.84 6.51
N ARG A 105 -0.37 1.04 6.49
CA ARG A 105 -1.06 1.86 5.47
C ARG A 105 -0.56 3.30 5.39
N GLY A 106 -0.16 3.88 6.52
CA GLY A 106 0.24 5.28 6.61
C GLY A 106 1.70 5.55 6.25
N ILE A 107 2.48 4.53 5.87
CA ILE A 107 3.94 4.64 5.73
C ILE A 107 4.35 4.71 4.27
N ASP A 108 5.24 5.66 3.99
CA ASP A 108 5.99 5.72 2.74
C ASP A 108 7.50 5.58 3.03
N LEU A 109 8.20 4.91 2.13
CA LEU A 109 9.67 4.74 2.15
C LEU A 109 10.34 5.70 1.20
N PHE A 110 11.48 6.25 1.62
CA PHE A 110 12.23 7.26 0.88
C PHE A 110 13.71 6.96 0.93
N ILE A 111 14.41 7.41 -0.11
CA ILE A 111 15.87 7.56 -0.13
C ILE A 111 16.20 9.05 -0.28
N PRO A 112 17.38 9.51 0.15
CA PRO A 112 17.72 10.92 0.06
C PRO A 112 17.88 11.32 -1.41
N LYS A 113 17.19 12.38 -1.83
CA LYS A 113 17.25 12.87 -3.22
C LYS A 113 18.67 13.25 -3.66
N GLY A 114 19.51 13.70 -2.72
CA GLY A 114 20.86 14.17 -3.01
C GLY A 114 21.83 13.03 -3.33
N SER A 115 21.88 12.00 -2.48
CA SER A 115 22.78 10.85 -2.63
C SER A 115 22.20 9.77 -3.54
N LEU A 116 20.87 9.62 -3.54
CA LEU A 116 20.16 8.45 -4.10
C LEU A 116 20.69 7.13 -3.54
N ASP A 117 21.26 7.17 -2.34
CA ASP A 117 21.80 5.99 -1.67
C ASP A 117 20.65 5.10 -1.19
N THR A 118 20.60 3.89 -1.72
CA THR A 118 19.59 2.89 -1.36
C THR A 118 19.83 2.25 -0.01
N ASP A 119 21.00 2.48 0.61
CA ASP A 119 21.31 2.03 1.96
C ASP A 119 20.82 3.05 3.02
N GLU A 120 20.52 4.29 2.63
CA GLU A 120 20.00 5.36 3.50
C GLU A 120 18.47 5.46 3.47
N VAL A 121 17.76 4.33 3.58
CA VAL A 121 16.29 4.30 3.59
C VAL A 121 15.74 5.00 4.83
N LEU A 122 14.70 5.82 4.63
CA LEU A 122 13.90 6.46 5.68
C LEU A 122 12.44 6.08 5.52
N ALA A 123 11.71 5.98 6.62
CA ALA A 123 10.26 5.83 6.61
C ALA A 123 9.58 7.06 7.20
N PHE A 124 8.47 7.49 6.62
CA PHE A 124 7.63 8.54 7.19
C PHE A 124 6.20 8.03 7.31
N ILE A 125 5.60 8.23 8.47
CA ILE A 125 4.20 7.86 8.72
C ILE A 125 3.28 9.08 8.74
N LYS A 126 2.15 8.99 8.04
CA LYS A 126 1.09 9.98 8.09
C LYS A 126 0.16 9.73 9.28
N GLU A 127 -0.18 10.79 10.01
CA GLU A 127 -1.27 10.71 10.99
C GLU A 127 -2.63 10.56 10.29
N ILE A 128 -3.38 9.51 10.62
CA ILE A 128 -4.55 9.06 9.81
C ILE A 128 -5.84 9.86 10.10
N SER A 129 -5.81 10.85 11.01
CA SER A 129 -7.02 11.62 11.38
C SER A 129 -6.75 13.09 11.78
N SER A 130 -5.69 13.73 11.28
CA SER A 130 -5.33 15.10 11.68
C SER A 130 -5.02 16.06 10.53
N ASN A 131 -4.62 17.29 10.90
CA ASN A 131 -4.26 18.44 10.06
C ASN A 131 -3.06 18.23 9.11
N GLY A 132 -2.81 17.01 8.66
CA GLY A 132 -1.75 16.75 7.67
C GLY A 132 -0.38 16.43 8.27
N ASN A 133 -0.26 16.26 9.60
CA ASN A 133 1.04 16.00 10.24
C ASN A 133 1.66 14.67 9.78
N ILE A 134 2.98 14.69 9.70
CA ILE A 134 3.84 13.58 9.26
C ILE A 134 4.83 13.29 10.39
N ASN A 135 5.08 12.01 10.64
CA ASN A 135 6.10 11.48 11.52
C ASN A 135 6.03 11.98 12.98
N THR A 136 4.82 12.07 13.53
CA THR A 136 4.62 12.51 14.91
C THR A 136 4.89 11.38 15.90
N ILE A 137 5.63 11.68 16.98
CA ILE A 137 6.02 10.68 17.99
C ILE A 137 4.79 10.09 18.69
N ASP A 138 3.73 10.86 18.89
CA ASP A 138 2.47 10.40 19.47
C ASP A 138 1.69 9.42 18.60
N VAL A 139 2.02 9.28 17.30
CA VAL A 139 1.53 8.21 16.42
C VAL A 139 2.49 7.02 16.39
N ILE A 140 3.80 7.28 16.38
CA ILE A 140 4.82 6.22 16.34
C ILE A 140 4.78 5.36 17.63
N MET A 141 4.66 5.99 18.80
CA MET A 141 4.73 5.28 20.08
C MET A 141 3.59 4.27 20.29
N PRO A 142 2.31 4.57 19.98
CA PRO A 142 1.23 3.58 20.06
C PRO A 142 1.36 2.43 19.05
N ILE A 143 1.96 2.67 17.87
CA ILE A 143 2.14 1.63 16.85
C ILE A 143 3.39 0.77 17.12
N PHE A 144 4.35 1.26 17.89
CA PHE A 144 5.61 0.57 18.20
C PHE A 144 5.49 -0.94 18.52
N PRO A 145 4.52 -1.42 19.33
CA PRO A 145 4.41 -2.85 19.63
C PRO A 145 4.16 -3.74 18.40
N ILE A 146 3.48 -3.22 17.38
CA ILE A 146 3.22 -3.92 16.11
C ILE A 146 4.56 -4.19 15.40
N TYR A 147 5.40 -3.16 15.24
CA TYR A 147 6.70 -3.31 14.59
C TYR A 147 7.69 -4.12 15.42
N TYR A 148 7.63 -4.01 16.75
CA TYR A 148 8.49 -4.82 17.61
C TYR A 148 8.30 -6.33 17.38
N VAL A 149 7.08 -6.76 17.06
CA VAL A 149 6.76 -8.16 16.82
C VAL A 149 6.94 -8.54 15.34
N MET A 150 6.51 -7.68 14.42
CA MET A 150 6.38 -8.04 13.00
C MET A 150 7.56 -7.58 12.14
N ASP A 151 8.13 -6.41 12.43
CA ASP A 151 9.23 -5.85 11.62
C ASP A 151 10.01 -4.80 12.42
N LEU A 152 11.09 -5.24 13.07
CA LEU A 152 11.89 -4.40 13.98
C LEU A 152 12.57 -3.23 13.25
N ASP A 153 12.86 -3.36 11.95
CA ASP A 153 13.58 -2.34 11.21
C ASP A 153 12.74 -1.07 11.03
N TYR A 154 11.41 -1.20 10.97
CA TYR A 154 10.50 -0.06 10.87
C TYR A 154 10.58 0.89 12.07
N ILE A 155 10.94 0.40 13.26
CA ILE A 155 11.16 1.26 14.43
C ILE A 155 12.31 2.22 14.14
N ARG A 156 13.44 1.70 13.66
CA ARG A 156 14.60 2.53 13.31
C ARG A 156 14.23 3.49 12.19
N LEU A 157 13.62 3.00 11.12
CA LEU A 157 13.28 3.78 9.93
C LEU A 157 12.34 4.96 10.24
N LEU A 158 11.39 4.80 11.16
CA LEU A 158 10.43 5.85 11.56
C LEU A 158 11.00 6.86 12.56
N LEU A 159 11.90 6.41 13.45
CA LEU A 159 12.52 7.28 14.45
C LEU A 159 13.68 8.10 13.89
N GLU A 160 14.42 7.55 12.93
CA GLU A 160 15.61 8.18 12.36
C GLU A 160 15.36 9.60 11.82
N PRO A 161 14.28 9.88 11.06
CA PRO A 161 13.97 11.24 10.62
C PRO A 161 13.69 12.25 11.75
N ALA A 162 13.28 11.79 12.93
CA ALA A 162 13.00 12.64 14.08
C ALA A 162 14.23 12.88 14.98
N MET A 163 15.31 12.12 14.78
CA MET A 163 16.51 12.13 15.63
C MET A 163 17.76 12.70 14.93
N LYS A 164 17.71 12.93 13.62
CA LYS A 164 18.75 13.62 12.85
C LYS A 164 18.63 15.14 12.99
#